data_AF-A0A2N0V8C1-F1
#
_entry.id   AF-A0A2N0V8C1-F1
#
_cell.length_a   1.000
_cell.length_b   1.000
_cell.length_c   1.000
_cell.angle_alpha   90.00
_cell.angle_beta   90.00
_cell.angle_gamma   90.00
#
_symmetry.space_group_name_H-M   'P 1'
#
loop_
_entity.id
_entity.type
_entity.pdbx_description
1 polymer ?
#
loop_
_entity_poly.entity_id
_entity_poly.type
_entity_poly.pdbx_seq_one_letter_code
_entity_poly.pdbx_strand_id
1 'polypeptide(L)'
;MIVDMKPEDIIGEYQEATLTYCDGKSRKVLYTELETPYPDGKLIVSTTTPDGIISHVNRAFVEMSGYTEAELIGAPHCILRHPDMPSAAFKDLWDTVQRGEKWQGFVKNLRKDGGYYWVKATVIPNVRGGKVVGYTSVRRKPSRSKVDECIALYPTLS
;
A
#
# COMPACT_ATOMS: atom_id res chain seq x y z
N MET A 1 -7.47 -11.81 8.68
CA MET A 1 -8.27 -10.69 9.22
C MET A 1 -7.30 -9.56 9.52
N ILE A 2 -7.54 -8.32 9.06
CA ILE A 2 -6.65 -7.21 9.42
C ILE A 2 -6.94 -6.84 10.87
N VAL A 3 -5.89 -6.73 11.68
CA VAL A 3 -5.99 -6.35 13.10
C VAL A 3 -5.61 -4.89 13.28
N ASP A 4 -6.19 -4.26 14.30
CA ASP A 4 -5.79 -2.92 14.72
C ASP A 4 -4.30 -2.86 15.02
N MET A 5 -3.69 -1.70 14.74
CA MET A 5 -2.31 -1.45 15.15
C MET A 5 -2.24 -1.29 16.67
N LYS A 6 -1.14 -1.74 17.25
CA LYS A 6 -0.93 -1.72 18.69
C LYS A 6 0.11 -0.66 19.06
N PRO A 7 -0.12 0.14 20.11
CA PRO A 7 0.85 1.15 20.54
C PRO A 7 2.24 0.58 20.82
N GLU A 8 2.34 -0.67 21.29
CA GLU A 8 3.62 -1.35 21.55
C GLU A 8 4.50 -1.57 20.30
N ASP A 9 3.90 -1.55 19.10
CA ASP A 9 4.63 -1.68 17.84
C ASP A 9 5.15 -0.33 17.32
N ILE A 10 4.68 0.80 17.87
CA ILE A 10 4.89 2.14 17.29
C ILE A 10 6.15 2.80 17.86
N ILE A 11 6.93 3.42 16.96
CA ILE A 11 8.16 4.12 17.33
C ILE A 11 7.90 5.63 17.34
N GLY A 12 7.93 6.24 18.54
CA GLY A 12 7.80 7.68 18.73
C GLY A 12 6.35 8.13 18.98
N GLU A 13 6.12 9.45 18.91
CA GLU A 13 4.78 10.02 19.01
C GLU A 13 3.94 9.68 17.79
N TYR A 14 2.68 9.32 18.01
CA TYR A 14 1.78 8.85 16.96
C TYR A 14 0.40 9.50 17.02
N GLN A 15 -0.28 9.43 15.88
CA GLN A 15 -1.67 9.82 15.68
C GLN A 15 -2.52 8.58 15.45
N GLU A 16 -3.82 8.69 15.71
CA GLU A 16 -4.78 7.61 15.47
C GLU A 16 -5.73 7.97 14.32
N ALA A 17 -6.03 7.02 13.46
CA ALA A 17 -7.09 7.13 12.47
C ALA A 17 -7.87 5.82 12.35
N THR A 18 -9.13 5.92 11.91
CA THR A 18 -9.93 4.76 11.54
C THR A 18 -10.04 4.71 10.02
N LEU A 19 -9.51 3.64 9.43
CA LEU A 19 -9.67 3.38 8.00
C LEU A 19 -10.91 2.53 7.79
N THR A 20 -11.75 2.93 6.84
CA THR A 20 -12.86 2.10 6.33
C THR A 20 -12.53 1.63 4.93
N TYR A 21 -12.67 0.33 4.70
CA TYR A 21 -12.38 -0.35 3.45
C TYR A 21 -13.65 -0.56 2.61
N CYS A 22 -13.47 -0.91 1.34
CA CYS A 22 -14.58 -1.09 0.39
C CYS A 22 -15.56 -2.21 0.79
N ASP A 23 -15.13 -3.16 1.61
CA ASP A 23 -15.97 -4.24 2.15
C ASP A 23 -16.73 -3.84 3.43
N GLY A 24 -16.68 -2.56 3.82
CA GLY A 24 -17.31 -2.02 5.02
C GLY A 24 -16.56 -2.33 6.32
N LYS A 25 -15.47 -3.11 6.26
CA LYS A 25 -14.64 -3.33 7.45
C LYS A 25 -13.86 -2.06 7.78
N SER A 26 -13.57 -1.91 9.07
CA SER A 26 -12.73 -0.82 9.56
C SER A 26 -11.56 -1.35 10.38
N ARG A 27 -10.49 -0.57 10.45
CA ARG A 27 -9.29 -0.85 11.23
C ARG A 27 -8.79 0.45 11.84
N LYS A 28 -8.41 0.41 13.12
CA LYS A 28 -7.63 1.46 13.76
C LYS A 28 -6.17 1.37 13.33
N VAL A 29 -5.64 2.47 12.83
CA VAL A 29 -4.23 2.60 12.49
C VAL A 29 -3.58 3.67 13.36
N LEU A 30 -2.34 3.41 13.72
CA LEU A 30 -1.46 4.33 14.43
C LEU A 30 -0.36 4.72 13.47
N TYR A 31 -0.14 6.01 13.28
CA TYR A 31 0.82 6.50 12.30
C TYR A 31 1.61 7.69 12.82
N THR A 32 2.81 7.87 12.28
CA THR A 32 3.79 8.89 12.64
C THR A 32 4.22 9.63 11.38
N GLU A 33 4.92 10.75 11.56
CA GLU A 33 5.50 11.50 10.43
C GLU A 33 6.90 11.00 10.01
N LEU A 34 7.33 9.84 10.50
CA LEU A 34 8.64 9.26 10.19
C LEU A 34 8.64 8.58 8.81
N GLU A 35 9.22 9.25 7.82
CA GLU A 35 9.49 8.65 6.50
C GLU A 35 10.68 7.68 6.58
N THR A 36 10.48 6.44 6.14
CA THR A 36 11.55 5.51 5.77
C THR A 36 11.90 5.70 4.30
N PRO A 37 13.12 6.18 3.96
CA PRO A 37 13.51 6.38 2.57
C PRO A 37 13.48 5.07 1.78
N TYR A 38 12.99 5.14 0.55
CA TYR A 38 13.02 3.99 -0.35
C TYR A 38 14.48 3.59 -0.67
N PRO A 39 14.87 2.31 -0.49
CA PRO A 39 16.25 1.86 -0.64
C PRO A 39 16.71 1.84 -2.09
N ASP A 40 17.92 2.33 -2.33
CA ASP A 40 18.51 2.37 -3.67
C ASP A 40 18.78 0.98 -4.25
N GLY A 41 18.57 0.84 -5.55
CA GLY A 41 18.79 -0.42 -6.28
C GLY A 41 17.81 -1.55 -5.91
N LYS A 42 16.78 -1.29 -5.10
CA LYS A 42 15.77 -2.29 -4.72
C LYS A 42 14.48 -2.13 -5.51
N LEU A 43 13.81 -3.25 -5.75
CA LEU A 43 12.48 -3.32 -6.33
C LEU A 43 11.55 -3.97 -5.32
N ILE A 44 10.44 -3.33 -4.97
CA ILE A 44 9.39 -3.97 -4.17
C ILE A 44 8.47 -4.71 -5.12
N VAL A 45 8.24 -6.00 -4.86
CA VAL A 45 7.38 -6.85 -5.68
C VAL A 45 6.40 -7.59 -4.79
N SER A 46 5.14 -7.64 -5.21
CA SER A 46 4.11 -8.48 -4.61
C SER A 46 3.12 -8.97 -5.64
N THR A 47 2.52 -10.14 -5.38
CA THR A 47 1.34 -10.59 -6.11
C THR A 47 0.16 -10.76 -5.17
N THR A 48 -1.04 -10.64 -5.72
CA THR A 48 -2.28 -10.87 -4.98
C THR A 48 -3.23 -11.78 -5.76
N THR A 49 -4.22 -12.33 -5.05
CA THR A 49 -5.44 -12.89 -5.65
C THR A 49 -6.29 -11.78 -6.29
N PRO A 50 -7.37 -12.11 -7.03
CA PRO A 50 -8.31 -11.11 -7.57
C PRO A 50 -8.97 -10.25 -6.47
N ASP A 51 -9.13 -10.80 -5.26
CA ASP A 51 -9.70 -10.08 -4.12
C ASP A 51 -8.66 -9.20 -3.38
N GLY A 52 -7.46 -9.05 -3.94
CA GLY A 52 -6.39 -8.22 -3.35
C GLY A 52 -5.69 -8.87 -2.15
N ILE A 53 -5.83 -10.19 -1.96
CA ILE A 53 -5.15 -10.93 -0.90
C ILE A 53 -3.72 -11.25 -1.34
N ILE A 54 -2.73 -10.85 -0.54
CA ILE A 54 -1.32 -11.05 -0.84
C ILE A 54 -1.00 -12.55 -0.91
N SER A 55 -0.45 -12.98 -2.03
CA SER A 55 -0.04 -14.37 -2.28
C SER A 55 1.47 -14.53 -2.37
N HIS A 56 2.21 -13.45 -2.61
CA HIS A 56 3.66 -13.43 -2.63
C HIS A 56 4.19 -12.03 -2.33
N VAL A 57 5.32 -11.96 -1.64
CA VAL A 57 6.11 -10.74 -1.42
C VAL A 57 7.59 -11.07 -1.56
N ASN A 58 8.38 -10.09 -1.99
CA ASN A 58 9.83 -10.24 -1.96
C ASN A 58 10.42 -9.62 -0.68
N ARG A 59 11.71 -9.90 -0.43
CA ARG A 59 12.44 -9.41 0.75
C ARG A 59 12.36 -7.88 0.92
N ALA A 60 12.45 -7.12 -0.16
CA ALA A 60 12.35 -5.65 -0.10
C ALA A 60 10.99 -5.18 0.39
N PHE A 61 9.89 -5.88 0.05
CA PHE A 61 8.58 -5.59 0.61
C PHE A 61 8.60 -5.79 2.13
N VAL A 62 9.04 -6.97 2.60
CA VAL A 62 9.09 -7.32 4.02
C VAL A 62 9.81 -6.23 4.80
N GLU A 63 11.05 -5.91 4.39
CA GLU A 63 11.89 -4.87 5.00
C GLU A 63 11.22 -3.48 5.01
N MET A 64 10.64 -3.06 3.87
CA MET A 64 10.03 -1.74 3.75
C MET A 64 8.69 -1.61 4.45
N SER A 65 7.97 -2.70 4.65
CA SER A 65 6.67 -2.71 5.32
C SER A 65 6.78 -2.75 6.85
N GLY A 66 7.89 -3.26 7.38
CA GLY A 66 8.05 -3.56 8.81
C GLY A 66 7.26 -4.79 9.29
N TYR A 67 6.49 -5.43 8.42
CA TYR A 67 5.80 -6.70 8.70
C TYR A 67 6.69 -7.87 8.33
N THR A 68 6.50 -9.00 9.02
CA THR A 68 7.08 -10.28 8.62
C THR A 68 6.35 -10.85 7.40
N GLU A 69 7.02 -11.73 6.65
CA GLU A 69 6.36 -12.42 5.52
C GLU A 69 5.11 -13.19 5.97
N ALA A 70 5.16 -13.85 7.12
CA ALA A 70 4.03 -14.59 7.67
C ALA A 70 2.81 -13.70 7.98
N GLU A 71 3.03 -12.45 8.38
CA GLU A 71 1.94 -11.47 8.58
C GLU A 71 1.40 -10.92 7.26
N LEU A 72 2.22 -10.90 6.21
CA LEU A 72 1.85 -10.38 4.89
C LEU A 72 1.09 -11.41 4.05
N ILE A 73 1.55 -12.66 4.01
CA ILE A 73 0.93 -13.71 3.20
C ILE A 73 -0.48 -14.00 3.72
N GLY A 74 -1.47 -13.93 2.82
CA GLY A 74 -2.89 -14.09 3.17
C GLY A 74 -3.56 -12.83 3.74
N ALA A 75 -2.81 -11.75 3.97
CA ALA A 75 -3.38 -10.46 4.34
C ALA A 75 -3.89 -9.71 3.10
N PRO A 76 -4.97 -8.93 3.20
CA PRO A 76 -5.34 -8.00 2.14
C PRO A 76 -4.29 -6.90 2.01
N HIS A 77 -3.99 -6.50 0.77
CA HIS A 77 -2.94 -5.52 0.47
C HIS A 77 -3.13 -4.16 1.16
N CYS A 78 -4.39 -3.80 1.46
CA CYS A 78 -4.75 -2.58 2.19
C CYS A 78 -4.25 -2.52 3.65
N ILE A 79 -3.59 -3.56 4.17
CA ILE A 79 -2.84 -3.50 5.44
C ILE A 79 -1.80 -2.37 5.46
N LEU A 80 -1.28 -1.97 4.29
CA LEU A 80 -0.33 -0.87 4.10
C LEU A 80 -0.99 0.49 3.86
N ARG A 81 -2.33 0.58 3.88
CA ARG A 81 -3.01 1.84 3.54
C ARG A 81 -2.67 2.89 4.59
N HIS A 82 -2.12 4.01 4.12
CA HIS A 82 -1.92 5.20 4.95
C HIS A 82 -3.20 6.06 4.99
N PRO A 83 -3.55 6.69 6.13
CA PRO A 83 -4.69 7.62 6.24
C PRO A 83 -4.71 8.74 5.21
N ASP A 84 -3.56 9.34 4.91
CA ASP A 84 -3.43 10.40 3.91
C ASP A 84 -3.71 9.99 2.46
N MET A 85 -3.86 8.69 2.17
CA MET A 85 -4.15 8.26 0.80
C MET A 85 -5.63 8.47 0.47
N PRO A 86 -5.97 9.31 -0.52
CA PRO A 86 -7.36 9.66 -0.84
C PRO A 86 -8.12 8.46 -1.40
N SER A 87 -9.43 8.43 -1.17
CA SER A 87 -10.25 7.31 -1.64
C SER A 87 -10.32 7.24 -3.17
N ALA A 88 -10.30 8.40 -3.85
CA ALA A 88 -10.19 8.52 -5.30
C ALA A 88 -8.99 7.77 -5.90
N ALA A 89 -7.82 7.79 -5.25
CA ALA A 89 -6.63 7.10 -5.77
C ALA A 89 -6.82 5.57 -5.79
N PHE A 90 -7.50 5.02 -4.77
CA PHE A 90 -7.83 3.60 -4.74
C PHE A 90 -8.94 3.25 -5.72
N LYS A 91 -9.93 4.15 -5.88
CA LYS A 91 -10.98 3.97 -6.87
C LYS A 91 -10.38 3.88 -8.28
N ASP A 92 -9.50 4.81 -8.64
CA ASP A 92 -8.80 4.84 -9.93
C ASP A 92 -7.96 3.58 -10.16
N LEU A 93 -7.24 3.11 -9.13
CA LEU A 93 -6.55 1.82 -9.15
C LEU A 93 -7.49 0.68 -9.54
N TRP A 94 -8.57 0.50 -8.78
CA TRP A 94 -9.48 -0.64 -8.96
C TRP A 94 -10.21 -0.59 -10.29
N ASP A 95 -10.75 0.59 -10.65
CA ASP A 95 -11.42 0.80 -11.93
C ASP A 95 -10.49 0.44 -13.10
N THR A 96 -9.21 0.80 -13.01
CA THR A 96 -8.21 0.53 -14.06
C THR A 96 -7.86 -0.95 -14.15
N VAL A 97 -7.46 -1.57 -13.04
CA VAL A 97 -6.97 -2.96 -13.08
C VAL A 97 -8.09 -3.97 -13.33
N GLN A 98 -9.33 -3.65 -12.98
CA GLN A 98 -10.50 -4.49 -13.27
C GLN A 98 -10.88 -4.47 -14.77
N ARG A 99 -10.55 -3.39 -15.51
CA ARG A 99 -10.65 -3.36 -16.98
C ARG A 99 -9.56 -4.17 -17.68
N GLY A 100 -8.63 -4.79 -16.95
CA GLY A 100 -7.47 -5.47 -17.52
C GLY A 100 -6.35 -4.51 -17.91
N GLU A 101 -6.43 -3.24 -17.50
CA GLU A 101 -5.44 -2.23 -17.81
C GLU A 101 -4.36 -2.12 -16.72
N LYS A 102 -3.18 -1.62 -17.11
CA LYS A 102 -2.10 -1.34 -16.18
C LYS A 102 -2.36 -0.01 -15.47
N TRP A 103 -2.29 -0.01 -14.14
CA TRP A 103 -2.35 1.19 -13.33
C TRP A 103 -0.96 1.67 -12.89
N GLN A 104 -0.78 2.98 -12.76
CA GLN A 104 0.41 3.59 -12.19
C GLN A 104 0.06 4.77 -11.29
N GLY A 105 0.75 4.91 -10.16
CA GLY A 105 0.54 6.03 -9.25
C GLY A 105 1.63 6.13 -8.18
N PHE A 106 1.58 7.23 -7.44
CA PHE A 106 2.40 7.42 -6.24
C PHE A 106 1.58 7.01 -5.02
N VAL A 107 2.20 6.33 -4.06
CA VAL A 107 1.47 5.81 -2.89
C VAL A 107 2.32 6.00 -1.63
N LYS A 108 1.73 6.65 -0.62
CA LYS A 108 2.21 6.66 0.76
C LYS A 108 1.74 5.37 1.42
N ASN A 109 2.67 4.49 1.78
CA ASN A 109 2.37 3.23 2.46
C ASN A 109 2.68 3.37 3.95
N LEU A 110 1.78 2.87 4.78
CA LEU A 110 1.94 2.75 6.22
C LEU A 110 2.76 1.50 6.56
N ARG A 111 3.71 1.65 7.47
CA ARG A 111 4.53 0.57 8.02
C ARG A 111 3.91 0.02 9.30
N LYS A 112 4.34 -1.18 9.71
CA LYS A 112 3.93 -1.78 10.98
C LYS A 112 4.31 -0.91 12.19
N ASP A 113 5.46 -0.24 12.11
CA ASP A 113 6.01 0.62 13.17
C ASP A 113 5.36 2.03 13.24
N GLY A 114 4.30 2.26 12.46
CA GLY A 114 3.61 3.55 12.35
C GLY A 114 4.32 4.54 11.43
N GLY A 115 5.55 4.29 10.99
CA GLY A 115 6.20 5.12 9.97
C GLY A 115 5.54 4.96 8.59
N TYR A 116 6.07 5.67 7.60
CA TYR A 116 5.60 5.54 6.22
C TYR A 116 6.73 5.47 5.21
N TYR A 117 6.41 5.09 3.97
CA TYR A 117 7.31 5.20 2.85
C TYR A 117 6.55 5.48 1.55
N TRP A 118 7.19 6.24 0.67
CA TRP A 118 6.64 6.55 -0.65
C TRP A 118 7.15 5.58 -1.71
N VAL A 119 6.28 5.27 -2.67
CA VAL A 119 6.62 4.47 -3.85
C VAL A 119 6.02 5.07 -5.11
N LYS A 120 6.68 4.82 -6.25
CA LYS A 120 6.00 4.82 -7.55
C LYS A 120 5.59 3.39 -7.86
N ALA A 121 4.28 3.12 -7.80
CA ALA A 121 3.71 1.80 -8.02
C ALA A 121 3.26 1.62 -9.48
N THR A 122 3.42 0.40 -9.98
CA THR A 122 2.82 -0.09 -11.22
C THR A 122 2.10 -1.39 -10.89
N VAL A 123 0.80 -1.46 -11.19
CA VAL A 123 -0.03 -2.64 -10.93
C VAL A 123 -0.52 -3.19 -12.27
N ILE A 124 -0.31 -4.48 -12.47
CA ILE A 124 -0.60 -5.18 -13.72
C ILE A 124 -1.55 -6.33 -13.39
N PRO A 125 -2.71 -6.46 -14.07
CA PRO A 125 -3.58 -7.61 -13.93
C PRO A 125 -2.95 -8.85 -14.57
N ASN A 126 -2.97 -9.95 -13.82
CA ASN A 126 -2.55 -11.26 -14.31
C ASN A 126 -3.76 -11.94 -14.95
N VAL A 127 -3.74 -12.14 -16.27
CA VAL A 127 -4.87 -12.70 -17.02
C VAL A 127 -4.59 -14.12 -17.47
N ARG A 128 -5.51 -15.05 -17.22
CA ARG A 128 -5.48 -16.43 -17.73
C ARG A 128 -6.83 -16.79 -18.34
N GLY A 129 -6.83 -17.26 -19.59
CA GLY A 129 -8.07 -17.62 -20.29
C GLY A 129 -9.10 -16.48 -20.35
N GLY A 130 -8.63 -15.23 -20.50
CA GLY A 130 -9.49 -14.03 -20.53
C GLY A 130 -10.02 -13.57 -19.17
N LYS A 131 -9.65 -14.21 -18.06
CA LYS A 131 -10.06 -13.83 -16.70
C LYS A 131 -8.89 -13.31 -15.88
N VAL A 132 -9.12 -12.27 -15.10
CA VAL A 132 -8.15 -11.78 -14.11
C VAL A 132 -8.06 -12.81 -12.98
N VAL A 133 -6.86 -13.33 -12.75
CA VAL A 133 -6.56 -14.32 -11.70
C VAL A 133 -5.72 -13.74 -10.55
N GLY A 134 -5.45 -12.44 -10.60
CA GLY A 134 -4.70 -11.72 -9.57
C GLY A 134 -4.02 -10.49 -10.14
N TYR A 135 -3.19 -9.85 -9.32
CA TYR A 135 -2.45 -8.66 -9.70
C TYR A 135 -0.98 -8.81 -9.33
N THR A 136 -0.11 -8.23 -10.15
CA THR A 136 1.32 -8.06 -9.85
C THR A 136 1.61 -6.58 -9.65
N SER A 137 2.17 -6.23 -8.50
CA SER A 137 2.62 -4.87 -8.19
C SER A 137 4.13 -4.82 -8.19
N VAL A 138 4.68 -3.88 -8.96
CA VAL A 138 6.09 -3.52 -8.97
C VAL A 138 6.23 -2.08 -8.52
N ARG A 139 7.09 -1.82 -7.55
CA ARG A 139 7.27 -0.48 -6.98
C ARG A 139 8.73 -0.09 -7.03
N ARG A 140 8.96 1.19 -7.32
CA ARG A 140 10.28 1.80 -7.48
C ARG A 140 10.39 3.03 -6.62
N LYS A 141 11.64 3.47 -6.40
CA LYS A 141 11.94 4.76 -5.79
C LYS A 141 11.19 5.87 -6.54
N PRO A 142 10.33 6.65 -5.86
CA PRO A 142 9.68 7.79 -6.47
C PRO A 142 10.68 8.96 -6.58
N SER A 143 10.47 9.86 -7.54
CA SER A 143 11.17 11.13 -7.56
C SER A 143 10.66 12.05 -6.45
N ARG A 144 11.56 12.69 -5.71
CA ARG A 144 11.19 13.57 -4.59
C ARG A 144 10.21 14.67 -5.00
N SER A 145 10.46 15.33 -6.13
CA SER A 145 9.56 16.36 -6.67
C SER A 145 8.11 15.86 -6.88
N LYS A 146 7.93 14.61 -7.32
CA LYS A 146 6.59 14.03 -7.51
C LYS A 146 5.92 13.65 -6.20
N VAL A 147 6.71 13.26 -5.20
CA VAL A 147 6.20 13.05 -3.85
C VAL A 147 5.69 14.38 -3.28
N ASP A 148 6.47 15.46 -3.42
CA ASP A 148 6.10 16.78 -2.91
C ASP A 148 4.82 17.32 -3.59
N GLU A 149 4.69 17.13 -4.92
CA GLU A 149 3.44 17.41 -5.65
C GLU A 149 2.24 16.62 -5.07
N CYS A 150 2.44 15.33 -4.77
CA CYS A 150 1.39 14.46 -4.22
C CYS A 150 1.01 14.84 -2.78
N ILE A 151 1.98 15.25 -1.95
CA ILE A 151 1.72 15.75 -0.59
C ILE A 151 0.81 16.98 -0.63
N ALA A 152 1.03 17.88 -1.59
CA ALA A 152 0.17 19.05 -1.79
C ALA A 152 -1.21 18.70 -2.35
N LEU A 153 -1.29 17.72 -3.27
CA LEU A 153 -2.51 17.38 -4.00
C LEU A 153 -3.46 16.47 -3.19
N TYR A 154 -2.95 15.44 -2.52
CA TYR A 154 -3.79 14.38 -1.94
C TYR A 154 -4.83 14.86 -0.92
N PRO A 155 -4.55 15.85 -0.06
CA PRO A 155 -5.56 16.41 0.84
C PRO A 155 -6.73 17.08 0.11
N THR A 156 -6.58 17.45 -1.17
CA THR A 156 -7.65 18.08 -1.97
C THR A 156 -8.49 17.07 -2.74
N LEU A 157 -8.16 15.78 -2.67
CA LEU A 157 -8.87 14.70 -3.34
C LEU A 157 -9.74 13.94 -2.34
N SER A 158 -11.03 13.81 -2.64
CA SER A 158 -11.98 13.03 -1.84
C SER A 158 -11.96 11.55 -2.23
#